data_AF-A0A7V1AJP4-F1
#
_entry.id   AF-A0A7V1AJP4-F1
#
_cell.length_a   1.000
_cell.length_b   1.000
_cell.length_c   1.000
_cell.angle_alpha   90.00
_cell.angle_beta   90.00
_cell.angle_gamma   90.00
#
_symmetry.space_group_name_H-M   'P 1'
#
loop_
_entity.id
_entity.type
_entity.pdbx_description
1 polymer ?
#
loop_
_entity_poly.entity_id
_entity_poly.type
_entity_poly.pdbx_seq_one_letter_code
_entity_poly.pdbx_strand_id
1 'polypeptide(L)' 'MLKENSVLLRLMLAIELDRYTHGFKEVFERDKKKEQRLNEIGIRVLRYSDDDVLNNIEGVLEDIKNCIHKIKNKHTP' A
#
# COMPACT_ATOMS: atom_id res chain seq x y z
N MET A 1 -29.26 -7.12 3.85
CA MET A 1 -27.90 -6.80 4.31
C MET A 1 -26.93 -7.13 3.19
N LEU A 2 -26.53 -6.14 2.39
CA LEU A 2 -25.45 -6.26 1.41
C LEU A 2 -24.55 -5.05 1.62
N LYS A 3 -23.73 -5.12 2.66
CA LYS A 3 -22.66 -4.14 2.93
C LYS A 3 -21.40 -4.94 3.21
N GLU A 4 -20.76 -5.41 2.15
CA GLU A 4 -19.38 -5.93 2.19
C GLU A 4 -19.08 -6.42 0.77
N ASN A 5 -18.77 -5.50 -0.13
CA ASN A 5 -18.02 -5.74 -1.39
C ASN A 5 -17.87 -4.43 -2.16
N SER A 6 -17.25 -3.44 -1.50
CA SER A 6 -16.75 -2.24 -2.16
C SER A 6 -15.91 -1.50 -1.14
N VAL A 7 -14.60 -1.39 -1.41
CA VAL A 7 -13.74 -0.24 -1.13
C VAL A 7 -12.29 -0.75 -1.06
N LEU A 8 -11.61 -0.67 -2.21
CA LEU A 8 -10.17 -0.39 -2.29
C LEU A 8 -9.95 0.80 -3.23
N LEU A 9 -10.72 0.90 -4.32
CA LEU A 9 -10.67 2.02 -5.27
C LEU A 9 -10.99 3.40 -4.67
N ARG A 10 -11.83 3.47 -3.63
CA ARG A 10 -12.29 4.74 -3.04
C ARG A 10 -11.25 5.39 -2.11
N LEU A 11 -10.23 4.66 -1.66
CA LEU A 11 -9.21 5.14 -0.74
C LEU A 11 -7.92 5.58 -1.43
N MET A 12 -7.75 5.27 -2.72
CA MET A 12 -6.48 5.49 -3.44
C MET A 12 -5.29 4.92 -2.64
N LEU A 13 -5.40 3.65 -2.22
CA LEU A 13 -4.40 2.94 -1.42
C LEU A 13 -4.03 1.61 -2.09
N ALA A 14 -2.74 1.40 -2.33
CA ALA A 14 -2.17 0.13 -2.77
C ALA A 14 -1.28 -0.44 -1.65
N ILE A 15 -1.33 -1.77 -1.46
CA ILE A 15 -0.48 -2.50 -0.52
C ILE A 15 0.34 -3.50 -1.32
N GLU A 16 1.66 -3.48 -1.16
CA GLU A 16 2.59 -4.36 -1.85
C GLU A 16 3.46 -5.13 -0.86
N LEU A 17 3.73 -6.39 -1.18
CA LEU A 17 4.73 -7.21 -0.49
C LEU A 17 6.03 -7.17 -1.29
N ASP A 18 7.11 -6.79 -0.62
CA ASP A 18 8.44 -6.73 -1.20
C ASP A 18 9.23 -7.98 -0.85
N ARG A 19 9.32 -8.88 -1.84
CA ARG A 19 10.37 -9.89 -1.86
C ARG A 19 11.58 -9.26 -2.49
N TYR A 20 12.60 -8.96 -1.68
CA TYR A 20 13.94 -8.63 -2.16
C TYR A 20 14.51 -9.81 -2.96
N THR A 21 14.13 -9.93 -4.24
CA THR A 21 14.76 -10.85 -5.17
C THR A 21 16.02 -10.19 -5.67
N HIS A 22 17.17 -10.74 -5.27
CA HIS A 22 18.48 -10.28 -5.70
C HIS A 22 18.54 -10.06 -7.22
N GLY A 23 18.73 -8.80 -7.61
CA GLY A 23 19.55 -8.45 -8.77
C GLY A 23 18.86 -8.45 -10.13
N PHE A 24 17.98 -7.48 -10.40
CA PHE A 24 17.84 -6.97 -11.75
C PHE A 24 17.61 -5.46 -11.71
N LYS A 25 18.59 -4.68 -12.21
CA LYS A 25 18.48 -3.22 -12.37
C LYS A 25 17.20 -2.83 -13.14
N GLU A 26 16.77 -3.67 -14.06
CA GLU A 26 15.52 -3.51 -14.80
C GLU A 26 14.26 -3.63 -13.93
N VAL A 27 14.26 -4.51 -12.93
CA VAL A 27 13.14 -4.67 -11.98
C VAL A 27 13.04 -3.43 -11.11
N PHE A 28 14.17 -2.96 -10.57
CA PHE A 28 14.21 -1.72 -9.80
C PHE A 28 13.68 -0.50 -10.58
N GLU A 29 14.11 -0.33 -11.83
CA GLU A 29 13.64 0.77 -12.68
C GLU A 29 12.14 0.64 -13.04
N ARG A 30 11.63 -0.59 -13.19
CA ARG A 30 10.20 -0.83 -13.43
C ARG A 30 9.37 -0.52 -12.19
N ASP A 31 9.81 -0.97 -11.02
CA ASP A 31 9.10 -0.74 -9.76
C ASP A 31 9.08 0.74 -9.40
N LYS A 32 10.20 1.45 -9.59
CA LYS A 32 10.27 2.91 -9.41
C LYS A 32 9.31 3.64 -10.34
N LYS A 33 9.25 3.25 -11.63
CA LYS A 33 8.30 3.85 -12.60
C LYS A 33 6.84 3.54 -12.24
N LYS A 34 6.56 2.34 -11.74
CA LYS A 34 5.23 1.94 -11.28
C LYS A 34 4.81 2.78 -10.08
N GLU A 35 5.67 2.90 -9.07
CA GLU A 35 5.41 3.69 -7.87
C GLU A 35 5.21 5.18 -8.22
N GLN A 36 6.05 5.73 -9.08
CA GLN A 36 5.90 7.11 -9.56
C GLN A 36 4.52 7.34 -10.21
N ARG A 37 4.10 6.45 -11.12
CA ARG A 37 2.79 6.57 -11.78
C ARG A 37 1.62 6.46 -10.81
N LEU A 38 1.72 5.57 -9.83
CA LEU A 38 0.68 5.41 -8.79
C LEU A 38 0.57 6.68 -7.95
N ASN A 39 1.72 7.25 -7.54
CA ASN A 39 1.76 8.51 -6.80
C ASN A 39 1.18 9.69 -7.62
N GLU A 40 1.47 9.76 -8.93
CA GLU A 40 0.95 10.80 -9.83
C GLU A 40 -0.58 10.81 -9.93
N ILE A 41 -1.22 9.64 -9.86
CA ILE A 41 -2.70 9.53 -9.86
C ILE A 41 -3.31 9.55 -8.46
N GLY A 42 -2.52 9.91 -7.44
CA GLY A 42 -2.97 10.07 -6.06
C GLY A 42 -3.08 8.77 -5.25
N ILE A 43 -2.59 7.65 -5.78
CA ILE A 43 -2.55 6.37 -5.08
C ILE A 43 -1.35 6.35 -4.14
N ARG A 44 -1.63 6.22 -2.84
CA ARG A 44 -0.63 5.95 -1.81
C ARG A 44 -0.25 4.48 -1.85
N VAL A 45 1.05 4.18 -1.86
CA VAL A 45 1.56 2.80 -1.78
C VAL A 45 2.11 2.55 -0.37
N LEU A 46 1.67 1.48 0.28
CA LEU A 46 2.29 0.90 1.48
C LEU A 46 3.02 -0.36 1.06
N ARG A 47 4.29 -0.48 1.42
CA ARG A 47 5.14 -1.62 1.08
C ARG A 47 5.65 -2.25 2.35
N TYR A 48 5.49 -3.57 2.47
CA TYR A 48 5.98 -4.36 3.59
C TYR A 48 6.89 -5.48 3.08
N SER A 49 7.97 -5.77 3.81
CA SER A 49 8.79 -6.94 3.50
C SER A 49 8.09 -8.23 3.95
N ASP A 50 8.53 -9.37 3.42
CA ASP A 50 8.11 -10.68 3.94
C ASP A 50 8.40 -10.79 5.45
N ASP A 51 9.51 -10.23 5.93
CA ASP A 51 9.89 -10.24 7.34
C ASP A 51 8.91 -9.44 8.21
N ASP A 52 8.52 -8.23 7.77
CA ASP A 52 7.53 -7.40 8.48
C ASP A 52 6.21 -8.15 8.67
N VAL A 53 5.75 -8.85 7.62
CA VAL A 53 4.49 -9.57 7.65
C VAL A 53 4.58 -10.85 8.47
N LEU A 54 5.69 -11.58 8.37
CA LEU A 54 5.86 -12.85 9.08
C LEU A 54 6.14 -12.66 10.57
N ASN A 55 6.87 -11.60 10.93
CA ASN A 55 7.34 -11.39 12.30
C ASN A 55 6.63 -10.24 13.04
N ASN A 56 5.86 -9.39 12.35
CA ASN A 56 5.18 -8.24 12.95
C ASN A 56 3.83 -7.91 12.26
N ILE A 57 2.99 -8.93 12.07
CA ILE A 57 1.70 -8.77 11.40
C ILE A 57 0.79 -7.75 12.10
N GLU A 58 0.83 -7.67 13.43
CA GLU A 58 0.07 -6.68 14.20
C GLU A 58 0.51 -5.25 13.88
N GLY A 59 1.82 -5.00 13.77
CA GLY A 59 2.36 -3.71 13.37
C GLY A 59 1.95 -3.32 11.95
N VAL A 60 1.99 -4.27 11.02
CA VAL A 60 1.52 -4.07 9.64
C VAL A 60 0.03 -3.69 9.60
N LEU A 61 -0.81 -4.42 10.34
CA LEU A 61 -2.24 -4.15 10.41
C LEU A 61 -2.55 -2.77 11.04
N GLU A 62 -1.81 -2.41 12.08
CA GLU A 62 -1.97 -1.12 12.75
C GLU A 62 -1.56 0.05 11.84
N ASP A 63 -0.47 -0.09 11.09
CA ASP A 63 -0.05 0.89 10.11
C ASP A 63 -1.08 1.07 8.98
N ILE A 64 -1.61 -0.04 8.43
CA ILE A 64 -2.69 0.00 7.42
C ILE A 64 -3.92 0.74 7.96
N LYS A 65 -4.38 0.41 9.18
CA LYS A 65 -5.54 1.08 9.81
C LYS A 65 -5.29 2.57 9.98
N ASN A 66 -4.12 2.96 10.47
CA ASN A 66 -3.74 4.35 10.67
C ASN A 66 -3.68 5.12 9.35
N CYS A 67 -3.16 4.49 8.29
CA CYS A 67 -3.17 5.06 6.95
C CYS A 67 -4.61 5.30 6.46
N ILE A 68 -5.49 4.31 6.57
CA ILE A 68 -6.91 4.44 6.19
C ILE A 68 -7.59 5.57 6.99
N HIS A 69 -7.33 5.67 8.30
CA HIS A 69 -7.89 6.73 9.13
C HIS A 69 -7.42 8.13 8.70
N LYS A 70 -6.14 8.29 8.40
CA LYS A 70 -5.57 9.54 7.87
C LYS A 70 -6.20 9.94 6.53
N ILE A 71 -6.44 8.98 5.64
CA ILE A 71 -7.09 9.24 4.34
C ILE A 71 -8.53 9.72 4.56
N LYS A 72 -9.29 9.04 5.43
CA LYS A 72 -10.68 9.42 5.75
C LYS A 72 -10.77 10.80 6.39
N ASN A 73 -9.91 11.12 7.37
CA ASN A 73 -9.96 12.41 8.06
C ASN A 73 -9.52 13.59 7.19
N LYS A 74 -8.61 13.37 6.22
CA LYS A 74 -8.25 14.42 5.24
C LYS A 74 -9.36 14.74 4.23
N HIS A 75 -10.39 13.90 4.14
CA HIS A 75 -11.53 14.06 3.22
C HIS A 75 -12.80 14.53 3.92
N THR A 76 -12.74 14.85 5.22
CA THR A 76 -13.85 15.47 5.94
C THR A 76 -13.55 16.98 6.04
N PRO A 77 -14.44 17.85 5.53
CA PRO A 77 -14.37 19.31 5.75
C PRO A 77 -14.43 19.69 7.23
#